data_AF-A0A0R3MI98-F1
#
_entry.id   AF-A0A0R3MI98-F1
#
_cell.length_a   1.000
_cell.length_b   1.000
_cell.length_c   1.000
_cell.angle_alpha   90.00
_cell.angle_beta   90.00
_cell.angle_gamma   90.00
#
_symmetry.space_group_name_H-M   'P 1'
#
loop_
_entity.id
_entity.type
_entity.pdbx_description
1 polymer ?
#
loop_
_entity_poly.entity_id
_entity_poly.type
_entity_poly.pdbx_seq_one_letter_code
_entity_poly.pdbx_strand_id
1 'polypeptide(L)' 'MQQEQRDKVYRFDQSPTAQAERLRKEARGGTPAGIKRDQLLRGALQFENEARVKRWLASQDLKPPT' A
#
# COMPACT_ATOMS: atom_id res chain seq x y z
N MET A 1 7.35 25.80 12.77
CA MET A 1 8.18 25.27 11.67
C MET A 1 8.75 23.87 11.92
N GLN A 2 9.15 23.46 13.14
CA GLN A 2 9.75 22.10 13.37
C GLN A 2 8.74 20.96 13.70
N GLN A 3 7.49 21.27 14.06
CA GLN A 3 6.48 20.25 14.41
C GLN A 3 5.91 19.51 13.19
N GLU A 4 5.62 20.20 12.09
CA GLU A 4 5.12 19.57 10.84
C GLU A 4 6.06 18.50 10.26
N GLN A 5 7.37 18.68 10.45
CA GLN A 5 8.36 17.72 9.98
C GLN A 5 8.39 16.45 10.84
N ARG A 6 7.98 16.53 12.11
CA ARG A 6 7.87 15.37 13.01
C ARG A 6 6.62 14.54 12.74
N ASP A 7 5.50 15.18 12.42
CA ASP A 7 4.28 14.47 12.01
C ASP A 7 4.47 13.70 10.70
N LYS A 8 5.35 14.18 9.81
CA LYS A 8 5.74 13.42 8.60
C LYS A 8 6.50 12.13 8.90
N VAL A 9 7.29 12.09 9.97
CA VAL A 9 8.05 10.88 10.37
C VAL A 9 7.16 9.87 11.09
N TYR A 10 6.11 10.34 11.79
CA TYR A 10 5.16 9.47 12.48
C TYR A 10 3.92 9.09 11.67
N ARG A 11 3.68 9.73 10.51
CA ARG A 11 2.69 9.26 9.54
C ARG A 11 3.24 8.03 8.84
N PHE A 12 3.23 6.92 9.58
CA PHE A 12 3.46 5.56 9.14
C PHE A 12 2.87 5.45 7.73
N ASP A 13 3.73 5.40 6.70
CA ASP A 13 3.31 5.64 5.33
C ASP A 13 2.03 4.83 5.05
N GLN A 14 0.93 5.54 4.88
CA GLN A 14 -0.40 4.97 4.65
C GLN A 14 -0.58 4.66 3.17
N SER A 15 0.47 4.86 2.36
CA SER A 15 0.45 4.48 0.97
C SER A 15 -0.02 3.02 0.83
N PRO A 16 -0.85 2.71 -0.18
CA PRO A 16 -1.28 1.33 -0.40
C PRO A 16 -0.08 0.39 -0.58
N THR A 17 1.03 0.89 -1.14
CA THR A 17 2.31 0.18 -1.23
C THR A 17 2.88 -0.21 0.14
N ALA A 18 2.94 0.71 1.10
CA ALA A 18 3.43 0.41 2.44
C ALA A 18 2.51 -0.55 3.20
N GLN A 19 1.19 -0.46 2.98
CA GLN A 19 0.23 -1.41 3.54
C GLN A 19 0.41 -2.83 2.97
N ALA A 20 0.62 -2.96 1.66
CA ALA A 20 0.90 -4.23 1.01
C ALA A 20 2.19 -4.90 1.54
N GLU A 21 3.25 -4.11 1.75
CA GLU A 21 4.51 -4.62 2.29
C GLU A 21 4.38 -5.15 3.72
N ARG A 22 3.59 -4.49 4.57
CA ARG A 22 3.33 -4.96 5.94
C ARG A 22 2.60 -6.29 5.94
N LEU A 23 1.55 -6.40 5.14
CA LEU A 23 0.80 -7.66 5.01
C LEU A 23 1.67 -8.80 4.49
N ARG A 24 2.61 -8.53 3.57
CA ARG A 24 3.60 -9.53 3.13
C ARG A 24 4.58 -9.91 4.23
N LYS A 25 5.07 -8.95 5.01
CA LYS A 25 5.96 -9.21 6.15
C LYS A 25 5.26 -10.07 7.20
N GLU A 26 4.00 -9.79 7.52
CA GLU A 26 3.20 -10.57 8.45
C GLU A 26 2.90 -11.98 7.93
N ALA A 27 2.56 -12.11 6.64
CA ALA A 27 2.34 -13.38 6.00
C ALA A 27 3.60 -14.26 6.01
N ARG A 28 4.79 -13.67 5.78
CA ARG A 28 6.07 -14.39 5.73
C ARG A 28 6.65 -14.71 7.09
N GLY A 29 6.55 -13.79 8.05
CA GLY A 29 7.27 -13.86 9.33
C GLY A 29 6.49 -14.44 10.49
N GLY A 30 5.15 -14.28 10.52
CA GLY A 30 4.35 -14.64 11.69
C GLY A 30 3.23 -15.65 11.44
N THR A 31 2.83 -15.85 10.19
CA THR A 31 1.64 -16.68 9.87
C THR A 31 2.04 -18.01 9.23
N PRO A 32 1.73 -19.15 9.87
CA PRO A 32 1.89 -20.47 9.28
C PRO A 32 1.14 -20.59 7.96
N ALA A 33 1.59 -21.50 7.09
CA ALA A 33 0.90 -21.79 5.83
C ALA A 33 -0.56 -22.22 6.11
N GLY A 34 -1.52 -21.61 5.41
CA GLY A 34 -2.94 -21.84 5.61
C GLY A 34 -3.80 -20.63 5.22
N ILE A 35 -5.10 -20.73 5.47
CA ILE A 35 -6.10 -19.75 5.03
C ILE A 35 -5.76 -18.32 5.48
N LYS A 36 -5.25 -18.16 6.72
CA LYS A 36 -4.88 -16.85 7.26
C LYS A 36 -3.74 -16.20 6.48
N ARG A 37 -2.71 -16.97 6.11
CA ARG A 37 -1.59 -16.47 5.29
C ARG A 37 -2.07 -16.08 3.89
N ASP A 38 -2.95 -16.89 3.31
CA ASP A 38 -3.55 -16.59 2.01
C ASP A 38 -4.39 -15.31 2.02
N GLN A 39 -5.15 -15.06 3.09
CA GLN A 39 -5.92 -13.83 3.27
C GLN A 39 -5.00 -12.60 3.34
N LEU A 40 -3.89 -12.68 4.09
CA LEU A 40 -2.90 -11.61 4.16
C LEU A 40 -2.28 -11.32 2.78
N LEU A 41 -1.95 -12.37 2.02
CA LEU A 41 -1.40 -12.23 0.67
C LEU A 41 -2.41 -11.63 -0.32
N ARG A 42 -3.68 -12.03 -0.24
CA ARG A 42 -4.76 -11.44 -1.05
C ARG A 42 -4.98 -9.96 -0.71
N GLY A 43 -4.97 -9.61 0.58
CA GLY A 43 -5.06 -8.23 1.03
C GLY A 43 -3.89 -7.38 0.50
N ALA A 44 -2.67 -7.91 0.56
CA ALA A 44 -1.51 -7.23 -0.01
C ALA A 44 -1.68 -6.96 -1.52
N LEU A 45 -2.18 -7.95 -2.26
CA LEU A 45 -2.43 -7.83 -3.69
C LEU A 45 -3.50 -6.76 -4.01
N GLN A 46 -4.56 -6.65 -3.19
CA GLN A 46 -5.59 -5.63 -3.36
C GLN A 46 -4.99 -4.22 -3.27
N PHE A 47 -4.19 -3.95 -2.24
CA PHE A 47 -3.53 -2.65 -2.10
C PHE A 47 -2.55 -2.34 -3.24
N GLU A 48 -1.85 -3.34 -3.77
CA GLU A 48 -0.98 -3.17 -4.94
C GLU A 48 -1.77 -2.82 -6.19
N ASN A 49 -2.90 -3.48 -6.42
CA ASN A 49 -3.81 -3.17 -7.52
C ASN A 49 -4.39 -1.76 -7.39
N GLU A 50 -4.80 -1.35 -6.19
CA GLU A 50 -5.27 0.02 -5.95
C GLU A 50 -4.19 1.06 -6.24
N ALA A 51 -2.95 0.84 -5.79
CA ALA A 51 -1.83 1.72 -6.11
C ALA A 51 -1.60 1.80 -7.62
N ARG A 52 -1.66 0.65 -8.31
CA ARG A 52 -1.50 0.58 -9.76
C ARG A 52 -2.60 1.33 -10.50
N VAL A 53 -3.86 1.15 -10.11
CA VAL A 53 -5.01 1.84 -10.71
C VAL A 53 -4.92 3.35 -10.46
N LYS A 54 -4.60 3.78 -9.23
CA LYS A 54 -4.40 5.21 -8.92
C LYS A 54 -3.28 5.82 -9.76
N ARG A 55 -2.17 5.10 -9.92
CA ARG A 55 -1.06 5.53 -10.78
C ARG A 55 -1.49 5.65 -12.24
N TRP A 56 -2.27 4.68 -12.73
CA TRP A 56 -2.81 4.71 -14.08
C TRP A 56 -3.75 5.90 -14.28
N LEU A 57 -4.74 6.09 -13.41
CA LEU A 57 -5.65 7.24 -13.46
C LEU A 57 -4.94 8.61 -13.36
N ALA A 58 -3.79 8.66 -12.71
CA ALA A 58 -2.98 9.86 -12.61
C ALA A 58 -2.12 10.14 -13.86
N SER A 59 -2.01 9.19 -14.81
CA SER A 59 -1.24 9.38 -16.04
C SER A 59 -1.91 10.43 -16.93
N GLN A 60 -1.08 11.23 -17.60
CA GLN A 60 -1.58 12.33 -18.44
C GLN A 60 -2.33 11.81 -19.68
N ASP A 61 -2.06 10.58 -20.11
CA ASP A 61 -2.73 9.93 -21.25
C ASP A 61 -4.24 9.70 -21.03
N LEU A 62 -4.71 9.80 -19.78
CA LEU A 62 -6.13 9.68 -19.42
C LEU A 62 -6.76 11.00 -18.98
N LYS A 63 -6.00 12.09 -18.96
CA LYS A 63 -6.58 13.42 -18.70
C LYS A 63 -7.21 13.92 -19.99
N PRO A 64 -8.48 14.37 -19.96
CA PRO A 64 -9.05 15.05 -21.11
C PRO A 64 -8.20 16.28 -21.44
N PRO A 65 -7.95 16.57 -22.73
CA PRO A 65 -7.25 17.78 -23.11
C PRO A 65 -8.07 18.99 -22.64
N THR A 66 -7.39 19.91 -21.95
CA THR A 66 -7.91 21.26 -21.61
C THR A 66 -7.87 22.19 -22.79
#